data_AF-A0A8J4TW86-F1
#
_entry.id   AF-A0A8J4TW86-F1
#
_cell.length_a   1.000
_cell.length_b   1.000
_cell.length_c   1.000
_cell.angle_alpha   90.00
_cell.angle_beta   90.00
_cell.angle_gamma   90.00
#
_symmetry.space_group_name_H-M   'P 1'
#
loop_
_entity.id
_entity.type
_entity.pdbx_description
1 polymer ?
#
loop_
_entity_poly.entity_id
_entity_poly.type
_entity_poly.pdbx_seq_one_letter_code
_entity_poly.pdbx_strand_id
1 'polypeptide(L)' 'VKSQQAEVQRILDSKNIPYELIDISVCGDVRNEMRTKSGNPTAAPPQLFNEDHYCG' A
#
# COMPACT_ATOMS: atom_id res chain seq x y z
N VAL A 1 11.56 2.16 -2.48
CA VAL A 1 10.35 1.47 -3.01
C VAL A 1 10.37 -0.02 -2.69
N LYS A 2 11.11 -0.91 -3.39
CA LYS A 2 11.07 -2.37 -3.11
C LYS A 2 11.51 -2.75 -1.69
N SER A 3 12.59 -2.16 -1.16
CA SER A 3 13.06 -2.42 0.20
C SER A 3 12.03 -1.99 1.26
N GLN A 4 11.40 -0.82 1.07
CA GLN A 4 10.37 -0.29 1.96
C GLN A 4 9.10 -1.15 1.98
N GLN A 5 8.67 -1.65 0.82
CA GLN A 5 7.53 -2.59 0.75
C GLN A 5 7.82 -3.90 1.50
N ALA A 6 9.00 -4.47 1.29
CA ALA A 6 9.42 -5.70 1.97
C ALA A 6 9.54 -5.51 3.49
N GLU A 7 10.01 -4.34 3.93
CA GLU A 7 10.10 -3.99 5.35
C GLU A 7 8.71 -3.90 6.00
N VAL A 8 7.75 -3.22 5.35
CA VAL A 8 6.37 -3.14 5.85
C VAL A 8 5.74 -4.53 5.98
N GLN A 9 5.84 -5.37 4.94
CA GLN A 9 5.32 -6.75 4.98
C GLN A 9 5.92 -7.54 6.13
N ARG A 10 7.26 -7.53 6.25
CA ARG A 10 7.97 -8.23 7.34
C ARG A 10 7.51 -7.77 8.73
N ILE A 11 7.27 -6.47 8.93
CA ILE A 11 6.80 -5.93 10.22
C ILE A 11 5.38 -6.42 10.52
N LEU A 12 4.47 -6.36 9.55
CA LEU A 12 3.09 -6.84 9.69
C LEU A 12 3.07 -8.35 10.00
N ASP A 13 3.84 -9.14 9.26
CA ASP A 13 4.00 -10.59 9.45
C ASP A 13 4.52 -10.89 10.87
N SER A 14 5.57 -10.18 11.32
CA SER A 14 6.16 -10.38 12.65
C SER A 14 5.19 -10.11 13.81
N LYS A 15 4.16 -9.31 13.56
CA LYS A 15 3.12 -8.94 14.52
C LYS A 15 1.84 -9.76 14.35
N ASN A 16 1.80 -10.69 13.40
CA ASN A 16 0.60 -11.44 13.01
C ASN A 16 -0.60 -10.52 12.69
N ILE A 17 -0.32 -9.36 12.07
CA ILE A 17 -1.39 -8.46 11.61
C ILE A 17 -1.85 -8.97 10.25
N PRO A 18 -3.13 -9.33 10.06
CA PRO A 18 -3.64 -9.71 8.75
C PRO A 18 -3.67 -8.49 7.82
N TYR A 19 -3.27 -8.68 6.57
CA TYR A 19 -3.33 -7.66 5.53
C TYR A 19 -3.58 -8.31 4.16
N GLU A 20 -4.09 -7.52 3.23
CA GLU A 20 -4.17 -7.87 1.82
C GLU A 20 -3.06 -7.17 1.05
N LEU A 21 -2.33 -7.91 0.21
CA LEU A 21 -1.33 -7.34 -0.68
C LEU A 21 -1.97 -7.00 -2.03
N ILE A 22 -2.13 -5.70 -2.30
CA ILE A 22 -2.67 -5.20 -3.56
C ILE A 22 -1.52 -4.79 -4.49
N ASP A 23 -1.29 -5.55 -5.57
CA ASP A 23 -0.26 -5.24 -6.58
C ASP A 23 -0.76 -4.22 -7.62
N ILE A 24 -0.30 -2.98 -7.48
CA ILE A 24 -0.66 -1.86 -8.38
C ILE A 24 0.04 -1.90 -9.75
N SER A 25 0.96 -2.85 -9.99
CA SER A 25 1.67 -2.95 -11.26
C SER A 25 0.83 -3.61 -12.37
N VAL A 26 -0.19 -4.37 -11.98
CA VAL A 26 -1.03 -5.17 -12.88
C VAL A 26 -2.06 -4.32 -13.62
N CYS A 27 -2.61 -3.27 -12.99
CA CYS A 27 -3.64 -2.42 -13.57
C CYS A 27 -3.46 -0.94 -13.19
N GLY A 28 -3.59 -0.05 -14.18
CA GLY A 28 -3.47 1.39 -13.99
C GLY A 28 -4.53 1.98 -13.06
N ASP A 29 -5.73 1.39 -13.03
CA ASP A 29 -6.85 1.88 -12.21
C ASP A 29 -6.57 1.72 -10.72
N VAL A 30 -5.96 0.60 -10.31
CA VAL A 30 -5.60 0.35 -8.90
C VAL A 30 -4.54 1.36 -8.43
N ARG A 31 -3.57 1.70 -9.29
CA ARG A 31 -2.60 2.76 -8.99
C ARG A 31 -3.27 4.13 -8.87
N ASN A 32 -4.25 4.42 -9.73
CA ASN A 32 -4.99 5.68 -9.67
C ASN A 32 -5.84 5.75 -8.40
N GLU A 33 -6.50 4.66 -8.02
CA GLU A 33 -7.26 4.55 -6.76
C GLU A 33 -6.36 4.82 -5.55
N MET A 34 -5.20 4.15 -5.46
CA MET A 34 -4.22 4.36 -4.39
C MET A 34 -3.82 5.85 -4.27
N ARG A 35 -3.55 6.52 -5.39
CA ARG A 35 -3.17 7.95 -5.43
C ARG A 35 -4.31 8.89 -5.04
N THR A 36 -5.54 8.56 -5.46
CA THR A 36 -6.73 9.32 -5.07
C THR A 36 -7.00 9.19 -3.59
N LYS A 37 -6.98 7.95 -3.04
CA LYS A 37 -7.23 7.69 -1.62
C LYS A 37 -6.11 8.26 -0.73
N SER A 38 -4.87 8.31 -1.19
CA SER A 38 -3.77 8.96 -0.46
C SER A 38 -3.71 10.49 -0.64
N GLY A 39 -4.54 11.06 -1.51
CA GLY A 39 -4.53 12.50 -1.82
C GLY A 39 -3.24 12.98 -2.49
N ASN A 40 -2.42 12.08 -3.04
CA ASN A 40 -1.14 12.40 -3.66
C ASN A 40 -1.03 11.78 -5.07
N PRO A 41 -1.07 12.59 -6.15
CA PRO A 41 -1.02 12.10 -7.53
C PRO A 41 0.32 11.45 -7.92
N THR A 42 1.35 11.62 -7.11
CA THR A 42 2.69 11.06 -7.32
C THR A 42 3.05 9.97 -6.30
N ALA A 43 2.10 9.55 -5.46
CA ALA A 43 2.33 8.51 -4.47
C ALA A 43 2.94 7.25 -5.10
N ALA A 44 3.89 6.68 -4.36
CA ALA A 44 4.60 5.45 -4.71
C ALA A 44 4.49 4.47 -3.53
N PRO A 45 4.42 3.15 -3.77
CA PRO A 45 4.33 2.18 -2.68
C PRO A 45 5.58 2.14 -1.79
N PRO A 46 5.46 1.68 -0.53
CA PRO A 46 4.24 1.15 0.10
C PRO A 46 3.23 2.24 0.45
N GLN A 47 1.95 1.90 0.44
CA GLN A 47 0.84 2.73 0.90
C GLN A 47 -0.12 1.82 1.68
N LEU A 48 -0.48 2.23 2.88
CA LEU A 48 -1.27 1.45 3.83
C LEU A 48 -2.66 2.07 3.97
N PHE A 49 -3.66 1.21 3.90
CA PHE A 49 -5.05 1.55 4.14
C PHE A 49 -5.61 0.57 5.14
N ASN A 50 -6.34 1.08 6.13
CA ASN A 50 -7.21 0.26 6.96
C ASN A 50 -8.64 0.47 6.44
N GLU A 51 -9.10 -0.48 5.62
CA GLU A 51 -10.31 -0.34 4.81
C GLU A 51 -10.23 0.93 3.93
N ASP A 52 -11.09 1.93 4.15
CA ASP A 52 -11.07 3.19 3.41
C ASP A 52 -10.24 4.31 4.10
N HIS A 53 -9.66 4.03 5.27
CA HIS A 53 -8.86 5.00 5.99
C HIS A 53 -7.38 4.92 5.58
N TYR A 54 -6.86 5.99 4.97
CA TYR A 54 -5.44 6.09 4.62
C TYR A 54 -4.55 6.26 5.85
N CYS A 55 -3.55 5.38 6.00
CA CYS A 55 -2.63 5.35 7.14
C CYS A 55 -1.23 5.91 6.84
N GLY A 56 -0.82 5.97 5.56
CA GLY A 56 0.50 6.45 5.13
C GLY A 56 1.14 5.65 3.99
#